data_AF-A0A1I3DMY5-F1
#
_entry.id   AF-A0A1I3DMY5-F1
#
_cell.length_a   1.000
_cell.length_b   1.000
_cell.length_c   1.000
_cell.angle_alpha   90.00
_cell.angle_beta   90.00
_cell.angle_gamma   90.00
#
_symmetry.space_group_name_H-M   'P 1'
#
loop_
_entity.id
_entity.type
_entity.pdbx_description
1 polymer ?
#
loop_
_entity_poly.entity_id
_entity_poly.type
_entity_poly.pdbx_seq_one_letter_code
_entity_poly.pdbx_strand_id
1 'polypeptide(L)'
;MKLNFYFCGMSKQYFRFLIFSLFLLIISCATKKPVVKPVKKVAKVEVKIQPKLPDAVKEAALILPEVPREFRAAWVATVANINWPSRNDLPTDQQKAEAIQLLDLLKDNNFNAVIFQARPSSDALYNSKLEPWSYFLSGETGKAPNPYYDPLEFWIAEAHKRGLELHVWLNPFRAYHTTGGKINSESMVNKMSEDVVRLKNGTYWMDPSSENTQNHVSEVVKDLVARYDIDGIHFDDYFYPYKEYNSGRDFPDTKSWNNYLQTGGNLAKADWRRANVNKFVKRIYDEIKLQKNDVKFGISPFGIWKPGFPAEIEGSSQYDELFADAKLWLNQGWVDYFSPQLYWPTNSQKQNFNSLLNWWKSENTKNRHLWPGLNTVEVKSYDKPTEIVNEINSIRTTLPNSKGEIHYSIAGLSKSSAMTFALKNGPYKEKALVPETSWLKTELLKKPEITIINNQSNILVKWTSTDLKNVREWLLYTKYGENWTVEILTPDVLFKNLEQNKLGKKLNAVALKSVGKLGNESEYDSDIIK
;
A
#
# COMPACT_ATOMS: atom_id res chain seq x y z
N MET A 1 11.41 55.70 -17.00
CA MET A 1 10.44 55.59 -18.11
C MET A 1 9.09 55.27 -17.47
N LYS A 2 8.19 56.26 -17.52
CA LYS A 2 6.87 56.32 -16.86
C LYS A 2 5.92 55.20 -17.30
N LEU A 3 5.12 54.68 -16.36
CA LEU A 3 3.65 54.66 -16.51
C LEU A 3 2.99 54.62 -15.12
N ASN A 4 2.07 55.56 -14.91
CA ASN A 4 1.25 55.77 -13.71
C ASN A 4 0.01 54.87 -13.72
N PHE A 5 -0.47 54.45 -12.54
CA PHE A 5 -1.90 54.56 -12.20
C PHE A 5 -2.08 54.75 -10.68
N TYR A 6 -2.84 55.79 -10.35
CA TYR A 6 -3.30 56.23 -9.03
C TYR A 6 -4.56 55.45 -8.60
N PHE A 7 -4.75 55.27 -7.29
CA PHE A 7 -5.99 55.47 -6.47
C PHE A 7 -5.71 54.89 -5.06
N CYS A 8 -5.36 55.72 -4.07
CA CYS A 8 -6.26 56.28 -3.03
C CYS A 8 -7.09 55.18 -2.32
N GLY A 9 -6.93 54.81 -1.05
CA GLY A 9 -6.52 55.57 0.12
C GLY A 9 -7.76 56.00 0.92
N MET A 10 -8.34 55.13 1.75
CA MET A 10 -9.34 55.51 2.75
C MET A 10 -9.29 54.64 4.01
N SER A 11 -9.65 55.26 5.12
CA SER A 11 -9.08 55.11 6.46
C SER A 11 -9.98 54.39 7.47
N LYS A 12 -9.36 54.07 8.61
CA LYS A 12 -9.93 53.61 9.90
C LYS A 12 -11.09 54.45 10.43
N GLN A 13 -11.84 53.82 11.36
CA GLN A 13 -12.69 54.34 12.45
C GLN A 13 -14.21 54.25 12.26
N TYR A 14 -14.92 54.30 13.39
CA TYR A 14 -16.34 54.03 13.71
C TYR A 14 -16.65 52.56 14.07
N PHE A 15 -17.25 52.19 15.20
CA PHE A 15 -17.57 52.88 16.46
C PHE A 15 -17.94 51.76 17.47
N ARG A 16 -17.34 51.77 18.67
CA ARG A 16 -17.79 50.99 19.85
C ARG A 16 -18.93 51.76 20.53
N PHE A 17 -19.95 51.08 21.06
CA PHE A 17 -20.85 51.39 22.21
C PHE A 17 -22.13 50.53 21.99
N LEU A 18 -22.66 49.74 22.92
CA LEU A 18 -23.10 50.08 24.28
C LEU A 18 -23.27 48.81 25.15
N ILE A 19 -22.99 48.97 26.45
CA ILE A 19 -23.22 48.03 27.56
C ILE A 19 -24.25 48.69 28.52
N PHE A 20 -25.20 47.88 29.01
CA PHE A 20 -25.98 47.94 30.28
C PHE A 20 -26.76 49.19 30.72
N SER A 21 -28.09 49.01 30.96
CA SER A 21 -28.89 49.35 32.17
C SER A 21 -30.34 48.85 31.94
N LEU A 22 -30.96 47.90 32.65
CA LEU A 22 -31.35 47.75 34.08
C LEU A 22 -32.54 48.65 34.51
N PHE A 23 -33.78 48.13 34.55
CA PHE A 23 -34.64 48.00 35.77
C PHE A 23 -36.13 47.67 35.46
N LEU A 24 -36.60 46.59 36.13
CA LEU A 24 -37.92 46.26 36.71
C LEU A 24 -39.26 46.49 35.97
N LEU A 25 -40.04 45.39 35.88
CA LEU A 25 -41.36 45.28 36.53
C LEU A 25 -41.75 43.82 36.78
N ILE A 26 -42.04 43.52 38.04
CA ILE A 26 -42.45 42.25 38.63
C ILE A 26 -43.98 42.20 38.62
N ILE A 27 -44.63 41.15 38.09
CA ILE A 27 -45.90 40.61 38.64
C ILE A 27 -45.93 39.08 38.50
N SER A 28 -46.27 38.46 39.62
CA SER A 28 -46.38 37.04 39.97
C SER A 28 -47.64 36.35 39.42
N CYS A 29 -47.62 35.02 39.23
CA CYS A 29 -48.53 34.11 39.96
C CYS A 29 -48.35 32.61 39.65
N ALA A 30 -47.95 31.89 40.70
CA ALA A 30 -48.27 30.53 41.17
C ALA A 30 -48.95 29.47 40.27
N THR A 31 -48.34 28.29 40.31
CA THR A 31 -48.80 26.97 39.87
C THR A 31 -50.02 26.43 40.64
N LYS A 32 -50.93 25.75 39.94
CA LYS A 32 -52.00 24.90 40.53
C LYS A 32 -51.94 23.47 39.97
N LYS A 33 -52.13 22.51 40.88
CA LYS A 33 -52.24 21.05 40.64
C LYS A 33 -53.43 20.68 39.74
N PRO A 34 -53.39 19.52 39.05
CA PRO A 34 -54.44 19.10 38.13
C PRO A 34 -55.66 18.56 38.87
N VAL A 35 -56.84 18.92 38.36
CA VAL A 35 -58.15 18.40 38.79
C VAL A 35 -58.60 17.34 37.77
N VAL A 36 -58.86 16.12 38.26
CA VAL A 36 -59.41 15.01 37.50
C VAL A 36 -60.88 15.29 37.16
N LYS A 37 -61.26 15.16 35.89
CA LYS A 37 -62.67 15.12 35.44
C LYS A 37 -63.05 13.69 35.02
N PRO A 38 -64.29 13.24 35.27
CA PRO A 38 -64.69 11.85 35.11
C PRO A 38 -64.91 11.46 33.65
N VAL A 39 -64.59 10.20 33.37
CA VAL A 39 -64.71 9.51 32.08
C VAL A 39 -66.19 9.27 31.75
N LYS A 40 -66.63 9.73 30.56
CA LYS A 40 -67.87 9.23 29.93
C LYS A 40 -67.54 7.95 29.15
N LYS A 41 -68.22 6.85 29.49
CA LYS A 41 -68.22 5.60 28.71
C LYS A 41 -68.84 5.86 27.34
N VAL A 42 -68.09 5.61 26.28
CA VAL A 42 -68.60 5.48 24.90
C VAL A 42 -68.53 4.00 24.52
N ALA A 43 -69.59 3.53 23.88
CA ALA A 43 -69.85 2.13 23.56
C ALA A 43 -68.77 1.49 22.69
N LYS A 44 -68.51 0.19 22.93
CA LYS A 44 -67.65 -0.67 22.10
C LYS A 44 -68.24 -0.78 20.70
N VAL A 45 -67.51 -0.24 19.71
CA VAL A 45 -67.66 -0.66 18.32
C VAL A 45 -66.77 -1.89 18.14
N GLU A 46 -67.39 -3.01 17.79
CA GLU A 46 -66.69 -4.25 17.45
C GLU A 46 -66.03 -4.06 16.08
N VAL A 47 -64.74 -3.74 16.08
CA VAL A 47 -63.93 -3.70 14.85
C VAL A 47 -63.55 -5.14 14.51
N LYS A 48 -64.11 -5.68 13.43
CA LYS A 48 -63.61 -6.90 12.79
C LYS A 48 -62.16 -6.65 12.36
N ILE A 49 -61.22 -7.22 13.10
CA ILE A 49 -59.80 -7.25 12.75
C ILE A 49 -59.68 -8.13 11.49
N GLN A 50 -59.41 -7.49 10.35
CA GLN A 50 -58.91 -8.23 9.19
C GLN A 50 -57.57 -8.88 9.57
N PRO A 51 -57.32 -10.15 9.20
CA PRO A 51 -56.04 -10.77 9.46
C PRO A 51 -54.95 -9.91 8.82
N LYS A 52 -54.01 -9.43 9.64
CA LYS A 52 -52.76 -8.85 9.17
C LYS A 52 -52.11 -9.92 8.28
N LEU A 53 -51.86 -9.60 7.00
CA LEU A 53 -51.02 -10.46 6.17
C LEU A 53 -49.73 -10.76 6.95
N PRO A 54 -49.19 -11.98 6.88
CA PRO A 54 -47.94 -12.30 7.56
C PRO A 54 -46.90 -11.26 7.16
N ASP A 55 -46.26 -10.64 8.15
CA ASP A 55 -45.06 -9.84 7.91
C ASP A 55 -44.15 -10.69 7.01
N ALA A 56 -43.76 -10.14 5.85
CA ALA A 56 -42.92 -10.84 4.89
C ALA A 56 -41.79 -11.51 5.66
N VAL A 57 -41.73 -12.84 5.59
CA VAL A 57 -40.67 -13.64 6.20
C VAL A 57 -39.36 -12.99 5.75
N LYS A 58 -38.64 -12.33 6.66
CA LYS A 58 -37.24 -11.97 6.40
C LYS A 58 -36.57 -13.29 6.09
N GLU A 59 -36.29 -13.54 4.81
CA GLU A 59 -35.46 -14.66 4.40
C GLU A 59 -34.23 -14.66 5.29
N ALA A 60 -33.92 -15.81 5.88
CA ALA A 60 -32.76 -15.94 6.73
C ALA A 60 -31.54 -15.52 5.92
N ALA A 61 -30.78 -14.54 6.41
CA ALA A 61 -29.58 -14.05 5.76
C ALA A 61 -28.66 -15.24 5.42
N LEU A 62 -28.18 -15.30 4.17
CA LEU A 62 -27.25 -16.32 3.74
C LEU A 62 -25.93 -16.19 4.53
N ILE A 63 -25.45 -17.31 5.05
CA ILE A 63 -24.12 -17.40 5.65
C ILE A 63 -23.15 -17.75 4.52
N LEU A 64 -22.34 -16.77 4.11
CA LEU A 64 -21.33 -16.93 3.05
C LEU A 64 -20.02 -17.43 3.66
N PRO A 65 -19.27 -18.31 2.96
CA PRO A 65 -17.94 -18.73 3.42
C PRO A 65 -16.96 -17.56 3.46
N GLU A 66 -16.02 -17.57 4.38
CA GLU A 66 -14.91 -16.60 4.40
C GLU A 66 -13.95 -16.84 3.24
N VAL A 67 -13.41 -15.74 2.70
CA VAL A 67 -12.37 -15.78 1.66
C VAL A 67 -10.99 -15.68 2.31
N PRO A 68 -10.03 -16.57 1.97
CA PRO A 68 -8.67 -16.47 2.50
C PRO A 68 -8.05 -15.10 2.24
N ARG A 69 -7.29 -14.58 3.22
CA ARG A 69 -6.55 -13.32 3.10
C ARG A 69 -5.08 -13.51 3.37
N GLU A 70 -4.24 -13.04 2.45
CA GLU A 70 -2.78 -13.13 2.50
C GLU A 70 -2.18 -12.18 1.47
N PHE A 71 -1.25 -11.32 1.89
CA PHE A 71 -0.54 -10.44 0.95
C PHE A 71 0.58 -11.23 0.25
N ARG A 72 0.55 -11.28 -1.08
CA ARG A 72 1.49 -12.06 -1.88
C ARG A 72 2.06 -11.17 -2.96
N ALA A 73 3.25 -10.66 -2.73
CA ALA A 73 3.89 -9.69 -3.61
C ALA A 73 5.28 -10.13 -4.08
N ALA A 74 5.77 -9.50 -5.15
CA ALA A 74 7.15 -9.59 -5.58
C ALA A 74 7.72 -8.22 -5.91
N TRP A 75 8.99 -7.99 -5.58
CA TRP A 75 9.72 -6.81 -6.02
C TRP A 75 10.15 -6.96 -7.48
N VAL A 76 9.91 -5.92 -8.27
CA VAL A 76 10.41 -5.73 -9.64
C VAL A 76 11.36 -4.53 -9.63
N ALA A 77 12.65 -4.82 -9.60
CA ALA A 77 13.70 -3.82 -9.59
C ALA A 77 14.09 -3.36 -11.00
N THR A 78 14.34 -2.06 -11.13
CA THR A 78 14.69 -1.39 -12.38
C THR A 78 16.12 -0.86 -12.39
N VAL A 79 16.70 -0.62 -11.21
CA VAL A 79 18.11 -0.27 -11.07
C VAL A 79 18.97 -1.34 -11.75
N ALA A 80 19.95 -0.89 -12.54
CA ALA A 80 20.84 -1.75 -13.30
C ALA A 80 20.14 -2.78 -14.22
N ASN A 81 18.87 -2.54 -14.58
CA ASN A 81 18.05 -3.44 -15.40
C ASN A 81 17.98 -4.88 -14.84
N ILE A 82 18.05 -5.05 -13.50
CA ILE A 82 18.15 -6.40 -12.92
C ILE A 82 16.88 -7.24 -13.12
N ASN A 83 15.70 -6.61 -13.24
CA ASN A 83 14.45 -7.32 -13.56
C ASN A 83 13.74 -6.72 -14.77
N TRP A 84 13.49 -5.40 -14.78
CA TRP A 84 12.76 -4.75 -15.86
C TRP A 84 13.18 -3.29 -16.07
N PRO A 85 13.22 -2.78 -17.32
CA PRO A 85 13.25 -3.59 -18.54
C PRO A 85 14.55 -4.41 -18.56
N SER A 86 14.59 -5.53 -19.29
CA SER A 86 15.75 -6.43 -19.31
C SER A 86 17.01 -5.75 -19.88
N ARG A 87 16.81 -4.71 -20.70
CA ARG A 87 17.84 -3.81 -21.23
C ARG A 87 17.31 -2.38 -21.26
N ASN A 88 18.23 -1.42 -21.26
CA ASN A 88 17.91 0.01 -21.30
C ASN A 88 17.76 0.59 -22.71
N ASP A 89 17.75 -0.23 -23.76
CA ASP A 89 17.61 0.21 -25.15
C ASP A 89 16.45 -0.48 -25.87
N LEU A 90 15.56 -1.14 -25.10
CA LEU A 90 14.37 -1.79 -25.66
C LEU A 90 13.38 -0.75 -26.20
N PRO A 91 12.76 -1.00 -27.37
CA PRO A 91 11.65 -0.19 -27.83
C PRO A 91 10.43 -0.38 -26.91
N THR A 92 9.56 0.62 -26.88
CA THR A 92 8.36 0.67 -26.01
C THR A 92 7.52 -0.61 -26.03
N ASP A 93 7.28 -1.20 -27.20
CA ASP A 93 6.45 -2.40 -27.29
C ASP A 93 7.10 -3.62 -26.62
N GLN A 94 8.44 -3.72 -26.65
CA GLN A 94 9.16 -4.78 -25.94
C GLN A 94 9.18 -4.54 -24.44
N GLN A 95 9.35 -3.28 -23.99
CA GLN A 95 9.24 -2.94 -22.57
C GLN A 95 7.85 -3.32 -22.02
N LYS A 96 6.78 -2.99 -22.76
CA LYS A 96 5.41 -3.35 -22.42
C LYS A 96 5.18 -4.86 -22.40
N ALA A 97 5.70 -5.58 -23.39
CA ALA A 97 5.59 -7.03 -23.46
C ALA A 97 6.28 -7.71 -22.26
N GLU A 98 7.48 -7.28 -21.89
CA GLU A 98 8.17 -7.80 -20.70
C GLU A 98 7.39 -7.51 -19.41
N ALA A 99 6.84 -6.30 -19.26
CA ALA A 99 6.02 -5.95 -18.09
C ALA A 99 4.78 -6.85 -17.99
N ILE A 100 4.07 -7.05 -19.11
CA ILE A 100 2.92 -7.96 -19.20
C ILE A 100 3.30 -9.38 -18.79
N GLN A 101 4.43 -9.90 -19.29
CA GLN A 101 4.89 -11.25 -18.95
C GLN A 101 5.16 -11.41 -17.44
N LEU A 102 5.76 -10.42 -16.79
CA LEU A 102 6.00 -10.45 -15.34
C LEU A 102 4.68 -10.39 -14.55
N LEU A 103 3.71 -9.59 -15.00
CA LEU A 103 2.41 -9.50 -14.35
C LEU A 103 1.54 -10.75 -14.56
N ASP A 104 1.58 -11.36 -15.75
CA ASP A 104 0.92 -12.64 -16.05
C ASP A 104 1.52 -13.76 -15.19
N LEU A 105 2.84 -13.81 -15.04
CA LEU A 105 3.52 -14.75 -14.13
C LEU A 105 2.97 -14.64 -12.70
N LEU A 106 2.82 -13.43 -12.17
CA LEU A 106 2.29 -13.20 -10.82
C LEU A 106 0.83 -13.65 -10.70
N LYS A 107 -0.02 -13.22 -11.65
CA LYS A 107 -1.45 -13.60 -11.69
C LYS A 107 -1.63 -15.12 -11.75
N ASP A 108 -0.91 -15.79 -12.66
CA ASP A 108 -1.05 -17.24 -12.88
C ASP A 108 -0.57 -18.05 -11.67
N ASN A 109 0.29 -17.47 -10.84
CA ASN A 109 0.78 -18.06 -9.59
C ASN A 109 0.02 -17.57 -8.33
N ASN A 110 -1.16 -16.96 -8.49
CA ASN A 110 -2.03 -16.49 -7.40
C ASN A 110 -1.38 -15.45 -6.45
N PHE A 111 -0.47 -14.62 -6.98
CA PHE A 111 -0.07 -13.37 -6.32
C PHE A 111 -1.19 -12.33 -6.45
N ASN A 112 -1.19 -11.33 -5.56
CA ASN A 112 -2.19 -10.25 -5.54
C ASN A 112 -1.57 -8.85 -5.49
N ALA A 113 -0.24 -8.73 -5.55
CA ALA A 113 0.44 -7.44 -5.60
C ALA A 113 1.79 -7.50 -6.32
N VAL A 114 2.23 -6.35 -6.83
CA VAL A 114 3.56 -6.11 -7.40
C VAL A 114 4.16 -4.84 -6.80
N ILE A 115 5.44 -4.88 -6.45
CA ILE A 115 6.18 -3.72 -5.94
C ILE A 115 7.17 -3.27 -7.01
N PHE A 116 6.85 -2.21 -7.73
CA PHE A 116 7.55 -1.77 -8.93
C PHE A 116 8.47 -0.58 -8.65
N GLN A 117 9.77 -0.72 -8.94
CA GLN A 117 10.74 0.35 -8.71
C GLN A 117 10.61 1.50 -9.71
N ALA A 118 9.76 2.48 -9.45
CA ALA A 118 9.59 3.63 -10.35
C ALA A 118 10.67 4.71 -10.16
N ARG A 119 11.41 4.69 -9.04
CA ARG A 119 12.50 5.63 -8.74
C ARG A 119 13.76 4.92 -8.20
N PRO A 120 14.68 4.45 -9.06
CA PRO A 120 15.85 3.69 -8.64
C PRO A 120 17.03 4.54 -8.13
N SER A 121 17.23 5.74 -8.68
CA SER A 121 18.39 6.59 -8.37
C SER A 121 18.13 8.09 -8.62
N SER A 122 17.06 8.63 -8.03
CA SER A 122 16.62 10.03 -8.24
C SER A 122 16.35 10.37 -9.70
N ASP A 123 15.77 9.40 -10.39
CA ASP A 123 15.34 9.42 -11.77
C ASP A 123 14.03 8.63 -11.90
N ALA A 124 13.24 8.93 -12.93
CA ALA A 124 11.84 8.52 -13.00
C ALA A 124 11.60 7.52 -14.14
N LEU A 125 10.92 6.41 -13.81
CA LEU A 125 10.32 5.52 -14.80
C LEU A 125 8.86 5.91 -15.10
N TYR A 126 8.60 7.21 -15.10
CA TYR A 126 7.30 7.84 -15.28
C TYR A 126 7.50 9.29 -15.72
N ASN A 127 6.47 9.92 -16.28
CA ASN A 127 6.59 11.32 -16.68
C ASN A 127 6.63 12.22 -15.43
N SER A 128 7.78 12.82 -15.15
CA SER A 128 8.01 13.67 -13.98
C SER A 128 8.47 15.07 -14.38
N LYS A 129 7.98 16.08 -13.66
CA LYS A 129 8.49 17.46 -13.73
C LYS A 129 9.59 17.73 -12.69
N LEU A 130 9.77 16.81 -11.74
CA LEU A 130 10.69 16.96 -10.61
C LEU A 130 12.02 16.25 -10.87
N GLU A 131 11.98 15.12 -11.59
CA GLU A 131 13.14 14.26 -11.82
C GLU A 131 13.27 13.89 -13.30
N PRO A 132 14.49 13.69 -13.81
CA PRO A 132 14.70 13.30 -15.20
C PRO A 132 14.20 11.87 -15.44
N TRP A 133 13.89 11.55 -16.70
CA TRP A 133 13.69 10.16 -17.13
C TRP A 133 14.88 9.28 -16.79
N SER A 134 14.60 8.06 -16.34
CA SER A 134 15.63 7.12 -15.91
C SER A 134 16.52 6.64 -17.06
N TYR A 135 17.83 6.59 -16.78
CA TYR A 135 18.80 5.95 -17.66
C TYR A 135 18.44 4.50 -17.96
N PHE A 136 17.81 3.79 -17.02
CA PHE A 136 17.48 2.37 -17.17
C PHE A 136 16.33 2.10 -18.16
N LEU A 137 15.67 3.14 -18.70
CA LEU A 137 14.65 3.01 -19.74
C LEU A 137 15.19 3.17 -21.17
N SER A 138 16.13 4.11 -21.37
CA SER A 138 16.51 4.57 -22.72
C SER A 138 18.03 4.65 -22.96
N GLY A 139 18.83 4.35 -21.93
CA GLY A 139 20.28 4.48 -21.97
C GLY A 139 20.77 5.93 -21.86
N GLU A 140 19.87 6.88 -21.58
CA GLU A 140 20.21 8.29 -21.47
C GLU A 140 19.33 8.98 -20.41
N THR A 141 19.96 9.55 -19.38
CA THR A 141 19.25 10.30 -18.33
C THR A 141 18.53 11.50 -18.94
N GLY A 142 17.23 11.64 -18.68
CA GLY A 142 16.40 12.72 -19.20
C GLY A 142 15.70 12.41 -20.52
N LYS A 143 15.99 11.26 -21.15
CA LYS A 143 15.35 10.86 -22.41
C LYS A 143 14.16 9.93 -22.18
N ALA A 144 12.98 10.39 -22.60
CA ALA A 144 11.75 9.60 -22.56
C ALA A 144 11.82 8.36 -23.46
N PRO A 145 11.02 7.30 -23.18
CA PRO A 145 10.85 6.18 -24.09
C PRO A 145 10.34 6.62 -25.47
N ASN A 146 10.69 5.85 -26.51
CA ASN A 146 10.25 6.10 -27.88
C ASN A 146 9.79 4.80 -28.57
N PRO A 147 8.57 4.73 -29.14
CA PRO A 147 7.48 5.71 -29.05
C PRO A 147 7.08 6.08 -27.63
N TYR A 148 6.64 7.32 -27.40
CA TYR A 148 6.31 7.79 -26.05
C TYR A 148 5.24 6.93 -25.37
N TYR A 149 5.48 6.63 -24.09
CA TYR A 149 4.46 6.21 -23.13
C TYR A 149 4.93 6.57 -21.72
N ASP A 150 4.00 6.66 -20.77
CA ASP A 150 4.33 6.68 -19.35
C ASP A 150 4.38 5.24 -18.81
N PRO A 151 5.56 4.73 -18.40
CA PRO A 151 5.67 3.36 -17.95
C PRO A 151 4.92 3.07 -16.67
N LEU A 152 4.91 3.97 -15.68
CA LEU A 152 4.20 3.73 -14.43
C LEU A 152 2.69 3.67 -14.66
N GLU A 153 2.14 4.56 -15.50
CA GLU A 153 0.72 4.50 -15.88
C GLU A 153 0.36 3.16 -16.52
N PHE A 154 1.21 2.67 -17.43
CA PHE A 154 1.03 1.36 -18.07
C PHE A 154 1.09 0.21 -17.06
N TRP A 155 2.09 0.21 -16.17
CA TRP A 155 2.25 -0.81 -15.13
C TRP A 155 1.05 -0.87 -14.18
N ILE A 156 0.51 0.29 -13.77
CA ILE A 156 -0.69 0.36 -12.92
C ILE A 156 -1.89 -0.26 -13.64
N ALA A 157 -2.17 0.20 -14.87
CA ALA A 157 -3.30 -0.28 -15.63
C ALA A 157 -3.23 -1.79 -15.88
N GLU A 158 -2.07 -2.31 -16.26
CA GLU A 158 -1.90 -3.74 -16.54
C GLU A 158 -1.89 -4.61 -15.27
N ALA A 159 -1.40 -4.11 -14.14
CA ALA A 159 -1.50 -4.80 -12.85
C ALA A 159 -2.95 -4.89 -12.39
N HIS A 160 -3.69 -3.77 -12.47
CA HIS A 160 -5.09 -3.70 -12.05
C HIS A 160 -6.01 -4.58 -12.89
N LYS A 161 -5.80 -4.66 -14.22
CA LYS A 161 -6.49 -5.61 -15.13
C LYS A 161 -6.30 -7.08 -14.72
N ARG A 162 -5.28 -7.38 -13.93
CA ARG A 162 -4.94 -8.72 -13.46
C ARG A 162 -5.34 -8.97 -12.00
N GLY A 163 -5.94 -7.99 -11.34
CA GLY A 163 -6.27 -8.05 -9.92
C GLY A 163 -5.04 -7.90 -9.00
N LEU A 164 -3.96 -7.27 -9.49
CA LEU A 164 -2.74 -7.05 -8.72
C LEU A 164 -2.69 -5.61 -8.20
N GLU A 165 -2.59 -5.41 -6.89
CA GLU A 165 -2.17 -4.11 -6.31
C GLU A 165 -0.80 -3.69 -6.87
N LEU A 166 -0.62 -2.41 -7.20
CA LEU A 166 0.68 -1.84 -7.58
C LEU A 166 1.17 -0.87 -6.51
N HIS A 167 2.28 -1.25 -5.89
CA HIS A 167 3.00 -0.40 -4.94
C HIS A 167 4.22 0.19 -5.63
N VAL A 168 4.33 1.52 -5.62
CA VAL A 168 5.46 2.22 -6.23
C VAL A 168 6.64 2.22 -5.28
N TRP A 169 7.74 1.62 -5.70
CA TRP A 169 8.99 1.57 -4.96
C TRP A 169 9.93 2.69 -5.36
N LEU A 170 10.39 3.43 -4.34
CA LEU A 170 11.39 4.47 -4.45
C LEU A 170 12.59 4.15 -3.55
N ASN A 171 13.79 4.32 -4.10
CA ASN A 171 14.94 4.60 -3.25
C ASN A 171 14.90 6.10 -2.90
N PRO A 172 14.90 6.52 -1.62
CA PRO A 172 14.67 7.92 -1.26
C PRO A 172 15.89 8.82 -1.52
N PHE A 173 17.13 8.35 -1.34
CA PHE A 173 18.29 9.25 -1.28
C PHE A 173 19.42 8.94 -2.26
N ARG A 174 19.41 7.81 -2.97
CA ARG A 174 20.40 7.54 -4.01
C ARG A 174 20.23 8.54 -5.16
N ALA A 175 21.26 9.32 -5.46
CA ALA A 175 21.27 10.30 -6.55
C ALA A 175 21.86 9.74 -7.86
N TYR A 176 22.67 8.68 -7.78
CA TYR A 176 23.25 8.01 -8.94
C TYR A 176 23.76 6.62 -8.58
N HIS A 177 23.49 5.65 -9.46
CA HIS A 177 24.03 4.30 -9.41
C HIS A 177 25.20 4.14 -10.40
N THR A 178 26.21 3.32 -10.08
CA THR A 178 27.43 3.18 -10.90
C THR A 178 27.19 2.72 -12.34
N THR A 179 26.09 2.03 -12.58
CA THR A 179 25.65 1.59 -13.92
C THR A 179 24.70 2.56 -14.62
N GLY A 180 24.47 3.76 -14.07
CA GLY A 180 23.53 4.78 -14.56
C GLY A 180 24.06 5.66 -15.71
N GLY A 181 25.10 5.22 -16.42
CA GLY A 181 25.68 5.95 -17.55
C GLY A 181 26.36 7.26 -17.19
N LYS A 182 26.47 8.18 -18.16
CA LYS A 182 27.14 9.48 -17.95
C LYS A 182 26.23 10.43 -17.17
N ILE A 183 26.76 11.03 -16.10
CA ILE A 183 26.12 12.16 -15.40
C ILE A 183 26.11 13.39 -16.33
N ASN A 184 24.92 13.80 -16.77
CA ASN A 184 24.69 14.96 -17.65
C ASN A 184 23.98 16.11 -16.89
N SER A 185 23.69 17.23 -17.56
CA SER A 185 23.02 18.39 -16.94
C SER A 185 21.62 18.09 -16.40
N GLU A 186 20.95 17.05 -16.91
CA GLU A 186 19.61 16.66 -16.46
C GLU A 186 19.62 15.88 -15.15
N SER A 187 20.74 15.23 -14.82
CA SER A 187 20.90 14.40 -13.62
C SER A 187 20.72 15.21 -12.33
N MET A 188 20.05 14.59 -11.34
CA MET A 188 19.89 15.17 -10.01
C MET A 188 21.21 15.38 -9.27
N VAL A 189 22.29 14.67 -9.65
CA VAL A 189 23.65 14.95 -9.15
C VAL A 189 24.07 16.39 -9.45
N ASN A 190 23.73 16.90 -10.64
CA ASN A 190 24.08 18.27 -11.04
C ASN A 190 23.01 19.28 -10.61
N LYS A 191 21.72 18.93 -10.68
CA LYS A 191 20.62 19.83 -10.28
C LYS A 191 20.54 20.07 -8.77
N MET A 192 21.04 19.15 -7.95
CA MET A 192 21.08 19.25 -6.48
C MET A 192 22.51 19.08 -5.94
N SER A 193 23.51 19.61 -6.65
CA SER A 193 24.93 19.43 -6.32
C SER A 193 25.32 19.90 -4.91
N GLU A 194 24.59 20.86 -4.34
CA GLU A 194 24.81 21.38 -2.98
C GLU A 194 24.41 20.41 -1.86
N ASP A 195 23.59 19.41 -2.19
CA ASP A 195 23.01 18.43 -1.27
C ASP A 195 23.40 16.99 -1.65
N VAL A 196 24.19 16.81 -2.71
CA VAL A 196 24.61 15.50 -3.21
C VAL A 196 26.10 15.29 -2.99
N VAL A 197 26.46 14.13 -2.45
CA VAL A 197 27.84 13.74 -2.18
C VAL A 197 28.25 12.52 -3.00
N ARG A 198 29.50 12.52 -3.47
CA ARG A 198 30.11 11.39 -4.17
C ARG A 198 30.75 10.43 -3.17
N LEU A 199 30.44 9.15 -3.28
CA LEU A 199 31.06 8.08 -2.51
C LEU A 199 32.19 7.41 -3.30
N LYS A 200 33.09 6.67 -2.62
CA LYS A 200 34.28 6.08 -3.28
C LYS A 200 33.97 4.96 -4.26
N ASN A 201 32.90 4.21 -4.04
CA ASN A 201 32.48 3.19 -5.00
C ASN A 201 31.91 3.80 -6.31
N GLY A 202 31.80 5.13 -6.40
CA GLY A 202 31.31 5.83 -7.59
C GLY A 202 29.82 6.15 -7.56
N THR A 203 29.08 5.72 -6.54
CA THR A 203 27.69 6.16 -6.32
C THR A 203 27.63 7.60 -5.82
N TYR A 204 26.48 8.25 -6.01
CA TYR A 204 26.18 9.54 -5.40
C TYR A 204 24.92 9.44 -4.55
N TRP A 205 24.91 10.19 -3.46
CA TRP A 205 23.87 10.14 -2.44
C TRP A 205 23.45 11.56 -2.06
N MET A 206 22.15 11.80 -1.96
CA MET A 206 21.60 13.01 -1.36
C MET A 206 21.81 12.94 0.15
N ASP A 207 22.14 14.05 0.79
CA ASP A 207 22.27 14.14 2.25
C ASP A 207 20.89 14.00 2.91
N PRO A 208 20.61 12.89 3.64
CA PRO A 208 19.29 12.68 4.26
C PRO A 208 18.93 13.72 5.32
N SER A 209 19.91 14.46 5.84
CA SER A 209 19.71 15.53 6.82
C SER A 209 19.39 16.90 6.20
N SER A 210 19.59 17.06 4.88
CA SER A 210 19.26 18.31 4.19
C SER A 210 17.74 18.48 4.07
N GLU A 211 17.26 19.65 4.48
CA GLU A 211 15.85 20.01 4.29
C GLU A 211 15.48 20.08 2.80
N ASN A 212 16.40 20.52 1.93
CA ASN A 212 16.16 20.55 0.50
C ASN A 212 15.99 19.15 -0.08
N THR A 213 16.82 18.20 0.35
CA THR A 213 16.66 16.77 0.00
C THR A 213 15.32 16.22 0.48
N GLN A 214 14.96 16.44 1.75
CA GLN A 214 13.70 15.93 2.29
C GLN A 214 12.48 16.55 1.58
N ASN A 215 12.53 17.85 1.26
CA ASN A 215 11.49 18.53 0.51
C ASN A 215 11.35 17.97 -0.91
N HIS A 216 12.46 17.79 -1.63
CA HIS A 216 12.43 17.22 -2.99
C HIS A 216 11.78 15.83 -3.01
N VAL A 217 12.21 14.93 -2.12
CA VAL A 217 11.64 13.56 -2.08
C VAL A 217 10.17 13.58 -1.64
N SER A 218 9.80 14.47 -0.71
CA SER A 218 8.39 14.70 -0.32
C SER A 218 7.53 15.17 -1.50
N GLU A 219 8.00 16.13 -2.30
CA GLU A 219 7.29 16.58 -3.51
C GLU A 219 7.14 15.45 -4.54
N VAL A 220 8.16 14.61 -4.71
CA VAL A 220 8.09 13.43 -5.59
C VAL A 220 7.00 12.45 -5.12
N VAL A 221 6.96 12.14 -3.82
CA VAL A 221 5.92 11.25 -3.26
C VAL A 221 4.53 11.86 -3.43
N LYS A 222 4.36 13.15 -3.13
CA LYS A 222 3.07 13.84 -3.29
C LYS A 222 2.62 13.88 -4.75
N ASP A 223 3.54 14.11 -5.69
CA ASP A 223 3.23 14.09 -7.12
C ASP A 223 2.73 12.71 -7.58
N LEU A 224 3.42 11.63 -7.15
CA LEU A 224 3.00 10.26 -7.43
C LEU A 224 1.62 9.94 -6.86
N VAL A 225 1.40 10.26 -5.58
CA VAL A 225 0.12 10.05 -4.90
C VAL A 225 -0.98 10.87 -5.56
N ALA A 226 -0.72 12.09 -6.06
CA ALA A 226 -1.72 12.92 -6.72
C ALA A 226 -2.18 12.29 -8.03
N ARG A 227 -1.22 11.97 -8.90
CA ARG A 227 -1.47 11.76 -10.34
C ARG A 227 -1.77 10.32 -10.71
N TYR A 228 -1.22 9.36 -9.98
CA TYR A 228 -1.33 7.95 -10.34
C TYR A 228 -2.32 7.22 -9.43
N ASP A 229 -3.01 6.22 -10.00
CA ASP A 229 -3.92 5.34 -9.27
C ASP A 229 -3.15 4.19 -8.60
N ILE A 230 -2.27 4.55 -7.66
CA ILE A 230 -1.41 3.60 -6.95
C ILE A 230 -2.12 3.02 -5.72
N ASP A 231 -1.74 1.80 -5.35
CA ASP A 231 -2.26 1.14 -4.14
C ASP A 231 -1.34 1.38 -2.93
N GLY A 232 -0.06 1.68 -3.19
CA GLY A 232 0.87 2.06 -2.14
C GLY A 232 2.16 2.73 -2.61
N ILE A 233 2.84 3.35 -1.66
CA ILE A 233 4.23 3.83 -1.74
C ILE A 233 5.09 2.88 -0.92
N HIS A 234 6.25 2.50 -1.46
CA HIS A 234 7.20 1.60 -0.84
C HIS A 234 8.61 2.21 -0.82
N PHE A 235 9.23 2.28 0.37
CA PHE A 235 10.67 2.51 0.47
C PHE A 235 11.40 1.22 0.81
N ASP A 236 12.60 1.06 0.26
CA ASP A 236 13.51 -0.04 0.59
C ASP A 236 14.37 0.30 1.82
N ASP A 237 15.54 -0.32 1.92
CA ASP A 237 16.43 -0.30 3.07
C ASP A 237 17.44 0.87 3.08
N TYR A 238 17.49 1.65 2.01
CA TYR A 238 18.56 2.62 1.76
C TYR A 238 18.22 4.02 2.28
N PHE A 239 18.60 4.29 3.53
CA PHE A 239 18.53 5.64 4.13
C PHE A 239 19.88 6.36 3.99
N TYR A 240 20.77 6.29 4.99
CA TYR A 240 22.19 6.51 4.72
C TYR A 240 22.76 5.30 3.98
N PRO A 241 23.83 5.48 3.17
CA PRO A 241 24.41 4.38 2.41
C PRO A 241 25.21 3.45 3.32
N TYR A 242 25.39 2.21 2.88
CA TYR A 242 26.39 1.29 3.44
C TYR A 242 27.76 1.97 3.55
N LYS A 243 28.42 1.80 4.70
CA LYS A 243 29.72 2.43 4.98
C LYS A 243 30.81 1.98 3.98
N GLU A 244 30.66 0.77 3.44
CA GLU A 244 31.49 0.17 2.40
C GLU A 244 31.47 1.00 1.11
N TYR A 245 30.36 1.69 0.81
CA TYR A 245 30.26 2.53 -0.38
C TYR A 245 31.25 3.70 -0.32
N ASN A 246 31.64 4.12 0.89
CA ASN A 246 32.68 5.12 1.12
C ASN A 246 34.00 4.51 1.65
N SER A 247 34.27 3.23 1.35
CA SER A 247 35.49 2.52 1.76
C SER A 247 35.70 2.53 3.29
N GLY A 248 34.64 2.38 4.08
CA GLY A 248 34.74 2.39 5.53
C GLY A 248 34.83 3.79 6.15
N ARG A 249 34.77 4.87 5.38
CA ARG A 249 34.74 6.24 5.93
C ARG A 249 33.33 6.71 6.26
N ASP A 250 33.25 7.65 7.20
CA ASP A 250 31.98 8.29 7.57
C ASP A 250 31.32 8.97 6.36
N PHE A 251 29.99 9.10 6.39
CA PHE A 251 29.25 9.81 5.36
C PHE A 251 29.62 11.31 5.35
N PRO A 252 29.89 11.93 4.19
CA PRO A 252 30.44 13.29 4.12
C PRO A 252 29.38 14.40 4.26
N ASP A 253 28.61 14.38 5.35
CA ASP A 253 27.57 15.38 5.70
C ASP A 253 28.07 16.51 6.61
N THR A 254 29.38 16.79 6.59
CA THR A 254 30.00 17.80 7.47
C THR A 254 29.37 19.18 7.34
N LYS A 255 28.90 19.57 6.13
CA LYS A 255 28.20 20.84 5.88
C LYS A 255 26.92 20.93 6.72
N SER A 256 26.03 19.97 6.58
CA SER A 256 24.75 19.91 7.30
C SER A 256 24.94 19.72 8.80
N TRP A 257 25.93 18.90 9.20
CA TRP A 257 26.30 18.72 10.59
C TRP A 257 26.78 20.01 11.26
N ASN A 258 27.67 20.76 10.60
CA ASN A 258 28.17 22.03 11.13
C ASN A 258 27.06 23.08 11.24
N ASN A 259 26.15 23.14 10.24
CA ASN A 259 24.99 24.02 10.29
C ASN A 259 24.07 23.67 11.48
N TYR A 260 23.83 22.38 11.72
CA TYR A 260 23.07 21.92 12.89
C TYR A 260 23.71 22.37 14.20
N LEU A 261 25.02 22.22 14.36
CA LEU A 261 25.73 22.69 15.56
C LEU A 261 25.66 24.21 15.74
N GLN A 262 25.84 24.98 14.65
CA GLN A 262 25.80 26.44 14.68
C GLN A 262 24.41 26.99 15.06
N THR A 263 23.36 26.24 14.76
CA THR A 263 21.98 26.59 15.09
C THR A 263 21.53 26.06 16.46
N GLY A 264 22.47 25.56 17.28
CA GLY A 264 22.21 25.13 18.66
C GLY A 264 21.90 23.64 18.83
N GLY A 265 22.17 22.83 17.81
CA GLY A 265 22.02 21.38 17.85
C GLY A 265 22.87 20.72 18.93
N ASN A 266 22.29 19.76 19.65
CA ASN A 266 22.89 19.13 20.83
C ASN A 266 22.89 17.59 20.82
N LEU A 267 22.29 16.96 19.80
CA LEU A 267 22.33 15.51 19.63
C LEU A 267 23.73 15.05 19.25
N ALA A 268 24.12 13.85 19.66
CA ALA A 268 25.28 13.19 19.08
C ALA A 268 25.05 12.97 17.58
N LYS A 269 26.11 13.00 16.75
CA LYS A 269 25.98 12.96 15.28
C LYS A 269 25.15 11.76 14.78
N ALA A 270 25.33 10.58 15.37
CA ALA A 270 24.54 9.39 15.00
C ALA A 270 23.04 9.54 15.34
N ASP A 271 22.72 10.12 16.51
CA ASP A 271 21.33 10.40 16.90
C ASP A 271 20.71 11.51 16.06
N TRP A 272 21.47 12.52 15.69
CA TRP A 272 21.05 13.56 14.76
C TRP A 272 20.70 12.97 13.38
N ARG A 273 21.52 12.05 12.84
CA ARG A 273 21.20 11.36 11.58
C ARG A 273 19.90 10.57 11.68
N ARG A 274 19.75 9.75 12.73
CA ARG A 274 18.51 9.00 12.99
C ARG A 274 17.31 9.93 13.14
N ALA A 275 17.43 11.02 13.89
CA ALA A 275 16.36 11.98 14.09
C ALA A 275 15.88 12.62 12.79
N ASN A 276 16.79 12.93 11.86
CA ASN A 276 16.43 13.45 10.54
C ASN A 276 15.67 12.41 9.70
N VAL A 277 16.15 11.17 9.67
CA VAL A 277 15.46 10.09 8.95
C VAL A 277 14.08 9.82 9.57
N ASN A 278 13.98 9.79 10.90
CA ASN A 278 12.73 9.60 11.63
C ASN A 278 11.71 10.70 11.31
N LYS A 279 12.16 11.97 11.31
CA LYS A 279 11.35 13.12 10.91
C LYS A 279 10.83 12.96 9.49
N PHE A 280 11.71 12.56 8.56
CA PHE A 280 11.36 12.34 7.17
C PHE A 280 10.32 11.22 7.00
N VAL A 281 10.55 10.04 7.60
CA VAL A 281 9.62 8.91 7.52
C VAL A 281 8.23 9.28 8.06
N LYS A 282 8.18 9.93 9.23
CA LYS A 282 6.91 10.39 9.79
C LYS A 282 6.21 11.38 8.85
N ARG A 283 6.95 12.36 8.30
CA ARG A 283 6.41 13.36 7.38
C ARG A 283 5.82 12.71 6.13
N ILE A 284 6.54 11.77 5.52
CA ILE A 284 6.06 11.05 4.33
C ILE A 284 4.75 10.30 4.62
N TYR A 285 4.68 9.59 5.76
CA TYR A 285 3.44 8.93 6.18
C TYR A 285 2.29 9.95 6.29
N ASP A 286 2.48 11.02 7.08
CA ASP A 286 1.45 12.03 7.32
C ASP A 286 0.97 12.70 6.01
N GLU A 287 1.90 13.03 5.10
CA GLU A 287 1.59 13.67 3.82
C GLU A 287 0.83 12.72 2.87
N ILE A 288 1.20 11.44 2.79
CA ILE A 288 0.46 10.44 2.01
C ILE A 288 -0.97 10.34 2.56
N LYS A 289 -1.13 10.17 3.89
CA LYS A 289 -2.45 10.02 4.51
C LYS A 289 -3.33 11.26 4.31
N LEU A 290 -2.74 12.47 4.40
CA LEU A 290 -3.44 13.72 4.16
C LEU A 290 -3.94 13.83 2.72
N GLN A 291 -3.16 13.34 1.76
CA GLN A 291 -3.46 13.49 0.34
C GLN A 291 -4.41 12.43 -0.19
N LYS A 292 -4.13 11.15 0.11
CA LYS A 292 -4.99 10.00 -0.23
C LYS A 292 -4.87 8.95 0.87
N ASN A 293 -5.85 8.92 1.77
CA ASN A 293 -5.79 8.07 2.96
C ASN A 293 -5.73 6.57 2.64
N ASP A 294 -6.26 6.16 1.48
CA ASP A 294 -6.32 4.79 0.99
C ASP A 294 -5.01 4.28 0.33
N VAL A 295 -4.03 5.15 0.06
CA VAL A 295 -2.72 4.76 -0.48
C VAL A 295 -1.83 4.27 0.65
N LYS A 296 -1.49 2.98 0.70
CA LYS A 296 -0.67 2.40 1.78
C LYS A 296 0.76 2.94 1.75
N PHE A 297 1.39 3.18 2.89
CA PHE A 297 2.84 3.43 2.96
C PHE A 297 3.55 2.24 3.60
N GLY A 298 4.58 1.71 2.97
CA GLY A 298 5.39 0.67 3.58
C GLY A 298 6.88 0.81 3.39
N ILE A 299 7.63 0.17 4.28
CA ILE A 299 9.08 0.21 4.31
C ILE A 299 9.62 -1.21 4.43
N SER A 300 10.64 -1.52 3.63
CA SER A 300 11.42 -2.77 3.68
C SER A 300 12.80 -2.50 4.29
N PRO A 301 12.94 -2.49 5.62
CA PRO A 301 14.23 -2.32 6.28
C PRO A 301 15.04 -3.62 6.26
N PHE A 302 16.25 -3.59 6.80
CA PHE A 302 16.99 -4.82 7.08
C PHE A 302 16.17 -5.75 7.98
N GLY A 303 16.39 -7.06 7.83
CA GLY A 303 15.89 -8.04 8.77
C GLY A 303 16.44 -7.85 10.19
N ILE A 304 17.64 -7.26 10.32
CA ILE A 304 18.31 -7.01 11.60
C ILE A 304 18.31 -5.50 11.88
N TRP A 305 17.56 -5.08 12.89
CA TRP A 305 17.63 -3.71 13.40
C TRP A 305 19.01 -3.44 14.04
N LYS A 306 19.38 -4.31 14.98
CA LYS A 306 20.67 -4.34 15.67
C LYS A 306 21.04 -5.78 16.05
N PRO A 307 22.32 -6.17 15.97
CA PRO A 307 22.81 -7.40 16.59
C PRO A 307 22.46 -7.44 18.09
N GLY A 308 22.14 -8.63 18.59
CA GLY A 308 21.65 -8.83 19.95
C GLY A 308 20.14 -8.57 20.13
N PHE A 309 19.40 -8.30 19.05
CA PHE A 309 17.94 -8.14 19.08
C PHE A 309 17.25 -9.02 18.03
N PRO A 310 16.82 -10.24 18.40
CA PRO A 310 16.97 -10.90 19.71
C PRO A 310 18.41 -11.35 19.99
N ALA A 311 18.71 -11.74 21.24
CA ALA A 311 20.07 -11.85 21.79
C ALA A 311 21.04 -12.72 20.97
N GLU A 312 20.52 -13.74 20.30
CA GLU A 312 21.27 -14.68 19.46
C GLU A 312 21.65 -14.14 18.07
N ILE A 313 21.07 -13.01 17.64
CA ILE A 313 21.26 -12.50 16.29
C ILE A 313 22.58 -11.73 16.15
N GLU A 314 23.33 -12.09 15.11
CA GLU A 314 24.54 -11.39 14.67
C GLU A 314 24.35 -10.84 13.24
N GLY A 315 25.07 -9.79 12.87
CA GLY A 315 25.04 -9.24 11.51
C GLY A 315 25.35 -7.74 11.48
N SER A 316 25.05 -7.09 10.36
CA SER A 316 25.15 -5.63 10.23
C SER A 316 24.03 -4.94 11.00
N SER A 317 24.33 -3.80 11.60
CA SER A 317 23.34 -2.98 12.31
C SER A 317 22.79 -1.89 11.40
N GLN A 318 21.52 -1.99 11.00
CA GLN A 318 20.89 -0.91 10.24
C GLN A 318 20.78 0.39 11.06
N TYR A 319 20.54 0.27 12.37
CA TYR A 319 20.43 1.40 13.28
C TYR A 319 21.76 2.17 13.45
N ASP A 320 22.88 1.44 13.56
CA ASP A 320 24.19 2.05 13.81
C ASP A 320 24.92 2.45 12.51
N GLU A 321 24.73 1.70 11.42
CA GLU A 321 25.47 1.90 10.16
C GLU A 321 24.72 2.77 9.15
N LEU A 322 23.41 2.55 8.97
CA LEU A 322 22.57 3.26 8.00
C LEU A 322 21.68 4.33 8.67
N PHE A 323 21.80 4.50 9.99
CA PHE A 323 21.05 5.46 10.80
C PHE A 323 19.53 5.37 10.59
N ALA A 324 19.03 4.14 10.35
CA ALA A 324 17.62 3.84 10.18
C ALA A 324 17.06 3.27 11.49
N ASP A 325 16.24 4.04 12.21
CA ASP A 325 15.55 3.54 13.40
C ASP A 325 14.24 2.84 13.04
N ALA A 326 14.38 1.75 12.29
CA ALA A 326 13.26 0.98 11.75
C ALA A 326 12.30 0.47 12.83
N LYS A 327 12.84 0.13 14.01
CA LYS A 327 12.05 -0.22 15.20
C LYS A 327 11.10 0.90 15.62
N LEU A 328 11.60 2.14 15.70
CA LEU A 328 10.77 3.29 16.08
C LEU A 328 9.62 3.49 15.08
N TRP A 329 9.88 3.39 13.78
CA TRP A 329 8.84 3.61 12.76
C TRP A 329 7.69 2.61 12.88
N LEU A 330 8.01 1.33 13.11
CA LEU A 330 7.02 0.30 13.37
C LEU A 330 6.30 0.51 14.71
N ASN A 331 7.05 0.78 15.79
CA ASN A 331 6.47 1.02 17.12
C ASN A 331 5.49 2.22 17.10
N GLN A 332 5.78 3.27 16.33
CA GLN A 332 4.93 4.46 16.24
C GLN A 332 3.82 4.32 15.18
N GLY A 333 3.90 3.32 14.30
CA GLY A 333 2.94 3.10 13.22
C GLY A 333 3.03 4.12 12.09
N TRP A 334 4.22 4.64 11.81
CA TRP A 334 4.52 5.56 10.69
C TRP A 334 4.66 4.82 9.35
N VAL A 335 3.91 3.72 9.22
CA VAL A 335 3.76 2.84 8.07
C VAL A 335 2.40 2.16 8.20
N ASP A 336 1.85 1.71 7.08
CA ASP A 336 0.73 0.79 7.02
C ASP A 336 1.21 -0.66 6.92
N TYR A 337 2.33 -0.90 6.24
CA TYR A 337 2.96 -2.22 6.23
C TYR A 337 4.47 -2.15 6.41
N PHE A 338 5.02 -3.20 6.98
CA PHE A 338 6.43 -3.31 7.31
C PHE A 338 6.99 -4.63 6.80
N SER A 339 8.13 -4.57 6.13
CA SER A 339 8.64 -5.70 5.36
C SER A 339 10.11 -5.97 5.63
N PRO A 340 10.48 -6.36 6.87
CA PRO A 340 11.87 -6.62 7.19
C PRO A 340 12.42 -7.71 6.26
N GLN A 341 13.62 -7.48 5.73
CA GLN A 341 14.31 -8.38 4.81
C GLN A 341 14.85 -9.61 5.55
N LEU A 342 14.00 -10.61 5.77
CA LEU A 342 14.32 -11.86 6.46
C LEU A 342 14.91 -12.88 5.46
N TYR A 343 16.10 -12.58 4.96
CA TYR A 343 16.71 -13.28 3.82
C TYR A 343 17.53 -14.52 4.19
N TRP A 344 17.31 -15.07 5.37
CA TRP A 344 18.07 -16.19 5.90
C TRP A 344 17.16 -17.37 6.22
N PRO A 345 17.65 -18.61 6.05
CA PRO A 345 16.85 -19.80 6.33
C PRO A 345 16.38 -19.90 7.79
N THR A 346 15.31 -20.67 7.98
CA THR A 346 14.75 -21.12 9.26
C THR A 346 15.72 -21.92 10.12
N ASN A 347 16.80 -22.48 9.55
CA ASN A 347 17.86 -23.18 10.28
C ASN A 347 19.15 -22.36 10.47
N SER A 348 19.17 -21.09 10.02
CA SER A 348 20.30 -20.20 10.23
C SER A 348 20.58 -20.03 11.73
N GLN A 349 21.85 -20.17 12.12
CA GLN A 349 22.27 -20.07 13.53
C GLN A 349 22.33 -18.61 13.99
N LYS A 350 22.82 -17.71 13.13
CA LYS A 350 23.11 -16.31 13.48
C LYS A 350 22.06 -15.33 13.01
N GLN A 351 21.23 -15.72 12.06
CA GLN A 351 20.18 -14.91 11.47
C GLN A 351 18.92 -15.75 11.30
N ASN A 352 18.47 -16.42 12.36
CA ASN A 352 17.36 -17.33 12.28
C ASN A 352 16.07 -16.62 11.83
N PHE A 353 15.43 -17.11 10.76
CA PHE A 353 14.19 -16.53 10.23
C PHE A 353 13.10 -16.39 11.31
N ASN A 354 12.86 -17.45 12.07
CA ASN A 354 11.79 -17.51 13.06
C ASN A 354 12.06 -16.59 14.25
N SER A 355 13.31 -16.50 14.71
CA SER A 355 13.69 -15.56 15.76
C SER A 355 13.46 -14.12 15.34
N LEU A 356 13.89 -13.74 14.14
CA LEU A 356 13.72 -12.39 13.61
C LEU A 356 12.23 -12.05 13.39
N LEU A 357 11.45 -12.98 12.83
CA LEU A 357 10.03 -12.80 12.63
C LEU A 357 9.28 -12.56 13.96
N ASN A 358 9.56 -13.37 14.98
CA ASN A 358 8.96 -13.22 16.31
C ASN A 358 9.36 -11.90 16.97
N TRP A 359 10.61 -11.48 16.80
CA TRP A 359 11.09 -10.20 17.32
C TRP A 359 10.36 -9.03 16.67
N TRP A 360 10.30 -8.96 15.33
CA TRP A 360 9.57 -7.90 14.63
C TRP A 360 8.07 -7.89 14.96
N LYS A 361 7.46 -9.07 15.15
CA LYS A 361 6.08 -9.16 15.65
C LYS A 361 5.95 -8.50 17.03
N SER A 362 6.91 -8.74 17.93
CA SER A 362 6.89 -8.17 19.29
C SER A 362 7.03 -6.64 19.28
N GLU A 363 7.68 -6.08 18.25
CA GLU A 363 7.86 -4.65 18.06
C GLU A 363 6.69 -3.97 17.33
N ASN A 364 5.70 -4.73 16.86
CA ASN A 364 4.56 -4.19 16.14
C ASN A 364 3.44 -3.68 17.07
N THR A 365 3.73 -2.62 17.83
CA THR A 365 2.80 -2.12 18.88
C THR A 365 1.52 -1.48 18.35
N LYS A 366 1.46 -1.18 17.05
CA LYS A 366 0.28 -0.59 16.38
C LYS A 366 -0.49 -1.58 15.52
N ASN A 367 -0.12 -2.87 15.54
CA ASN A 367 -0.74 -3.92 14.72
C ASN A 367 -0.78 -3.55 13.24
N ARG A 368 0.28 -2.93 12.72
CA ARG A 368 0.44 -2.71 11.28
C ARG A 368 0.62 -4.04 10.56
N HIS A 369 0.48 -4.05 9.24
CA HIS A 369 0.80 -5.25 8.50
C HIS A 369 2.31 -5.55 8.63
N LEU A 370 2.65 -6.79 8.96
CA LEU A 370 4.03 -7.27 8.98
C LEU A 370 4.17 -8.34 7.90
N TRP A 371 4.75 -7.97 6.77
CA TRP A 371 4.88 -8.81 5.57
C TRP A 371 6.36 -8.94 5.21
N PRO A 372 7.11 -9.84 5.86
CA PRO A 372 8.56 -9.94 5.69
C PRO A 372 8.97 -10.23 4.25
N GLY A 373 10.15 -9.75 3.88
CA GLY A 373 10.77 -10.05 2.60
C GLY A 373 11.46 -11.42 2.63
N LEU A 374 11.21 -12.26 1.62
CA LEU A 374 11.81 -13.58 1.43
C LEU A 374 12.79 -13.54 0.26
N ASN A 375 13.98 -14.13 0.40
CA ASN A 375 14.99 -14.12 -0.67
C ASN A 375 14.88 -15.37 -1.57
N THR A 376 13.93 -15.36 -2.50
CA THR A 376 13.75 -16.49 -3.43
C THR A 376 14.89 -16.67 -4.44
N VAL A 377 15.74 -15.65 -4.61
CA VAL A 377 16.87 -15.71 -5.54
C VAL A 377 18.06 -16.44 -4.91
N GLU A 378 18.45 -16.04 -3.70
CA GLU A 378 19.76 -16.40 -3.11
C GLU A 378 19.68 -16.97 -1.70
N VAL A 379 18.50 -17.30 -1.16
CA VAL A 379 18.40 -17.99 0.15
C VAL A 379 19.37 -19.18 0.19
N LYS A 380 20.18 -19.22 1.25
CA LYS A 380 21.26 -20.21 1.42
C LYS A 380 20.72 -21.56 1.89
N SER A 381 19.95 -22.21 1.03
CA SER A 381 19.42 -23.56 1.23
C SER A 381 19.75 -24.43 0.01
N TYR A 382 19.97 -25.73 0.26
CA TYR A 382 20.12 -26.72 -0.82
C TYR A 382 18.83 -26.85 -1.63
N ASP A 383 17.68 -26.87 -0.94
CA ASP A 383 16.35 -26.88 -1.53
C ASP A 383 15.65 -25.54 -1.22
N LYS A 384 15.85 -24.56 -2.10
CA LYS A 384 15.26 -23.22 -1.95
C LYS A 384 13.73 -23.25 -1.97
N PRO A 385 13.05 -23.94 -2.91
CA PRO A 385 11.58 -24.01 -2.88
C PRO A 385 11.01 -24.53 -1.57
N THR A 386 11.55 -25.63 -1.03
CA THR A 386 11.09 -26.17 0.26
C THR A 386 11.35 -25.19 1.42
N GLU A 387 12.51 -24.53 1.43
CA GLU A 387 12.83 -23.52 2.45
C GLU A 387 11.83 -22.35 2.43
N ILE A 388 11.56 -21.77 1.25
CA ILE A 388 10.60 -20.67 1.10
C ILE A 388 9.19 -21.10 1.53
N VAL A 389 8.77 -22.33 1.23
CA VAL A 389 7.49 -22.87 1.72
C VAL A 389 7.48 -22.96 3.25
N ASN A 390 8.58 -23.35 3.89
CA ASN A 390 8.70 -23.40 5.35
C ASN A 390 8.66 -22.00 5.99
N GLU A 391 9.30 -21.01 5.37
CA GLU A 391 9.25 -19.61 5.78
C GLU A 391 7.80 -19.07 5.74
N ILE A 392 7.08 -19.31 4.63
CA ILE A 392 5.65 -18.92 4.49
C ILE A 392 4.78 -19.60 5.55
N ASN A 393 4.97 -20.88 5.81
CA ASN A 393 4.22 -21.59 6.86
C ASN A 393 4.51 -21.03 8.26
N SER A 394 5.75 -20.60 8.51
CA SER A 394 6.15 -19.95 9.75
C SER A 394 5.47 -18.57 9.90
N ILE A 395 5.36 -17.80 8.82
CA ILE A 395 4.60 -16.54 8.78
C ILE A 395 3.14 -16.79 9.12
N ARG A 396 2.48 -17.75 8.45
CA ARG A 396 1.06 -18.06 8.67
C ARG A 396 0.75 -18.46 10.12
N THR A 397 1.68 -19.18 10.74
CA THR A 397 1.58 -19.61 12.14
C THR A 397 1.80 -18.43 13.09
N THR A 398 2.78 -17.58 12.79
CA THR A 398 3.20 -16.48 13.67
C THR A 398 2.28 -15.26 13.57
N LEU A 399 1.70 -15.00 12.39
CA LEU A 399 0.90 -13.82 12.03
C LEU A 399 -0.47 -14.20 11.45
N PRO A 400 -1.32 -14.95 12.17
CA PRO A 400 -2.55 -15.51 11.61
C PRO A 400 -3.58 -14.47 11.15
N ASN A 401 -3.55 -13.26 11.71
CA ASN A 401 -4.50 -12.19 11.41
C ASN A 401 -4.04 -11.22 10.31
N SER A 402 -2.79 -11.33 9.84
CA SER A 402 -2.21 -10.45 8.81
C SER A 402 -1.13 -11.20 8.04
N LYS A 403 -1.50 -12.35 7.48
CA LYS A 403 -0.61 -13.21 6.69
C LYS A 403 -0.09 -12.45 5.48
N GLY A 404 1.16 -12.67 5.12
CA GLY A 404 1.70 -12.18 3.86
C GLY A 404 3.20 -11.99 3.87
N GLU A 405 3.74 -11.86 2.67
CA GLU A 405 5.17 -11.85 2.40
C GLU A 405 5.45 -11.18 1.05
N ILE A 406 6.72 -10.83 0.84
CA ILE A 406 7.19 -10.21 -0.40
C ILE A 406 8.43 -10.96 -0.90
N HIS A 407 8.40 -11.39 -2.15
CA HIS A 407 9.50 -12.16 -2.75
C HIS A 407 10.54 -11.22 -3.36
N TYR A 408 11.74 -11.22 -2.78
CA TYR A 408 12.92 -10.59 -3.37
C TYR A 408 13.69 -11.60 -4.21
N SER A 409 13.75 -11.43 -5.53
CA SER A 409 12.94 -10.55 -6.39
C SER A 409 12.07 -11.40 -7.29
N ILE A 410 11.33 -10.77 -8.21
CA ILE A 410 10.62 -11.46 -9.28
C ILE A 410 11.52 -12.44 -10.05
N ALA A 411 12.84 -12.23 -10.09
CA ALA A 411 13.79 -13.14 -10.72
C ALA A 411 13.83 -14.55 -10.09
N GLY A 412 13.62 -14.67 -8.77
CA GLY A 412 13.57 -15.96 -8.09
C GLY A 412 12.33 -16.77 -8.47
N LEU A 413 11.31 -16.09 -9.00
CA LEU A 413 10.07 -16.68 -9.51
C LEU A 413 10.18 -16.96 -11.02
N SER A 414 10.61 -15.96 -11.80
CA SER A 414 10.65 -16.07 -13.27
C SER A 414 11.75 -16.99 -13.80
N LYS A 415 12.85 -17.16 -13.05
CA LYS A 415 13.98 -18.03 -13.45
C LYS A 415 13.91 -19.43 -12.81
N SER A 416 12.87 -19.73 -12.03
CA SER A 416 12.71 -21.02 -11.35
C SER A 416 11.29 -21.55 -11.44
N SER A 417 11.05 -22.47 -12.38
CA SER A 417 9.79 -23.21 -12.47
C SER A 417 9.51 -24.07 -11.24
N ALA A 418 10.57 -24.58 -10.58
CA ALA A 418 10.44 -25.33 -9.33
C ALA A 418 9.90 -24.46 -8.18
N MET A 419 10.36 -23.21 -8.07
CA MET A 419 9.88 -22.26 -7.07
C MET A 419 8.39 -21.95 -7.28
N THR A 420 8.01 -21.55 -8.50
CA THR A 420 6.61 -21.25 -8.84
C THR A 420 5.71 -22.48 -8.70
N PHE A 421 6.17 -23.67 -9.12
CA PHE A 421 5.45 -24.92 -8.91
C PHE A 421 5.20 -25.21 -7.42
N ALA A 422 6.22 -25.08 -6.57
CA ALA A 422 6.10 -25.33 -5.13
C ALA A 422 5.11 -24.35 -4.46
N LEU A 423 5.18 -23.07 -4.82
CA LEU A 423 4.25 -22.06 -4.32
C LEU A 423 2.82 -22.34 -4.79
N LYS A 424 2.60 -22.51 -6.10
CA LYS A 424 1.28 -22.70 -6.71
C LYS A 424 0.59 -23.99 -6.28
N ASN A 425 1.34 -25.06 -6.01
CA ASN A 425 0.75 -26.32 -5.54
C ASN A 425 0.72 -26.45 -4.01
N GLY A 426 1.44 -25.58 -3.30
CA GLY A 426 1.47 -25.52 -1.84
C GLY A 426 0.74 -24.28 -1.31
N PRO A 427 1.45 -23.30 -0.73
CA PRO A 427 0.81 -22.20 0.00
C PRO A 427 -0.13 -21.36 -0.88
N TYR A 428 0.15 -21.19 -2.17
CA TYR A 428 -0.63 -20.34 -3.07
C TYR A 428 -1.63 -21.10 -3.94
N LYS A 429 -2.03 -22.31 -3.51
CA LYS A 429 -3.00 -23.13 -4.26
C LYS A 429 -4.30 -22.40 -4.57
N GLU A 430 -4.87 -21.75 -3.56
CA GLU A 430 -6.09 -20.95 -3.70
C GLU A 430 -5.74 -19.46 -3.82
N LYS A 431 -6.57 -18.70 -4.53
CA LYS A 431 -6.50 -17.23 -4.52
C LYS A 431 -6.79 -16.69 -3.11
N ALA A 432 -6.25 -15.53 -2.80
CA ALA A 432 -6.48 -14.84 -1.53
C ALA A 432 -6.63 -13.34 -1.76
N LEU A 433 -7.48 -12.70 -0.96
CA LEU A 433 -7.58 -11.24 -0.90
C LEU A 433 -6.37 -10.68 -0.15
N VAL A 434 -6.08 -9.40 -0.37
CA VAL A 434 -5.17 -8.66 0.52
C VAL A 434 -5.81 -8.55 1.92
N PRO A 435 -5.03 -8.73 3.01
CA PRO A 435 -5.52 -8.48 4.37
C PRO A 435 -6.10 -7.07 4.53
N GLU A 436 -7.16 -6.93 5.31
CA GLU A 436 -7.81 -5.63 5.52
C GLU A 436 -6.90 -4.67 6.29
N THR A 437 -6.75 -3.45 5.77
CA THR A 437 -6.00 -2.36 6.42
C THR A 437 -6.93 -1.54 7.32
N SER A 438 -7.46 -2.18 8.36
CA SER A 438 -8.62 -1.70 9.14
C SER A 438 -8.40 -0.41 9.96
N TRP A 439 -7.15 0.04 10.14
CA TRP A 439 -6.87 1.31 10.81
C TRP A 439 -6.97 2.53 9.89
N LEU A 440 -7.03 2.32 8.57
CA LEU A 440 -7.26 3.39 7.60
C LEU A 440 -8.76 3.51 7.35
N LYS A 441 -9.30 4.71 7.53
CA LYS A 441 -10.72 4.98 7.29
C LYS A 441 -10.97 5.25 5.80
N THR A 442 -12.01 4.62 5.27
CA THR A 442 -12.54 4.89 3.92
C THR A 442 -14.06 4.97 3.97
N GLU A 443 -14.66 5.49 2.90
CA GLU A 443 -16.10 5.42 2.71
C GLU A 443 -16.54 3.94 2.62
N LEU A 444 -17.72 3.64 3.16
CA LEU A 444 -18.29 2.30 3.04
C LEU A 444 -18.64 2.01 1.60
N LEU A 445 -18.21 0.84 1.11
CA LEU A 445 -18.57 0.37 -0.22
C LEU A 445 -20.07 0.14 -0.30
N LYS A 446 -20.67 0.61 -1.40
CA LYS A 446 -22.09 0.39 -1.65
C LYS A 446 -22.35 -1.07 -2.00
N LYS A 447 -23.48 -1.58 -1.50
CA LYS A 447 -24.00 -2.91 -1.87
C LYS A 447 -24.17 -2.98 -3.41
N PRO A 448 -23.67 -4.03 -4.09
CA PRO A 448 -23.97 -4.24 -5.50
C PRO A 448 -25.43 -4.62 -5.70
N GLU A 449 -25.87 -4.63 -6.96
CA GLU A 449 -27.19 -5.13 -7.35
C GLU A 449 -27.01 -6.25 -8.37
N ILE A 450 -27.55 -7.44 -8.08
CA ILE A 450 -27.52 -8.58 -9.01
C ILE A 450 -28.82 -8.70 -9.80
N THR A 451 -28.72 -9.12 -11.04
CA THR A 451 -29.85 -9.47 -11.91
C THR A 451 -29.61 -10.85 -12.51
N ILE A 452 -30.58 -11.73 -12.36
CA ILE A 452 -30.49 -13.12 -12.83
C ILE A 452 -31.40 -13.34 -14.04
N ILE A 453 -30.82 -13.92 -15.09
CA ILE A 453 -31.52 -14.24 -16.34
C ILE A 453 -31.36 -15.75 -16.60
N ASN A 454 -32.45 -16.48 -16.47
CA ASN A 454 -32.49 -17.92 -16.74
C ASN A 454 -32.60 -18.17 -18.25
N ASN A 455 -31.56 -18.73 -18.85
CA ASN A 455 -31.57 -19.30 -20.18
C ASN A 455 -31.69 -20.83 -20.07
N GLN A 456 -32.31 -21.50 -21.05
CA GLN A 456 -32.70 -22.93 -20.97
C GLN A 456 -31.61 -23.87 -20.39
N SER A 457 -30.33 -23.63 -20.69
CA SER A 457 -29.20 -24.42 -20.17
C SER A 457 -28.28 -23.68 -19.18
N ASN A 458 -28.36 -22.35 -19.07
CA ASN A 458 -27.40 -21.52 -18.34
C ASN A 458 -28.10 -20.39 -17.57
N ILE A 459 -27.50 -19.96 -16.46
CA ILE A 459 -27.98 -18.83 -15.66
C ILE A 459 -27.00 -17.68 -15.86
N LEU A 460 -27.46 -16.60 -16.49
CA LEU A 460 -26.67 -15.38 -16.64
C LEU A 460 -26.90 -14.48 -15.43
N VAL A 461 -25.87 -14.31 -14.63
CA VAL A 461 -25.85 -13.35 -13.52
C VAL A 461 -25.17 -12.08 -14.01
N LYS A 462 -25.84 -10.95 -13.92
CA LYS A 462 -25.29 -9.61 -14.18
C LYS A 462 -25.26 -8.82 -12.89
N TRP A 463 -24.35 -7.87 -12.77
CA TRP A 463 -24.35 -6.96 -11.64
C TRP A 463 -23.95 -5.54 -12.00
N THR A 464 -24.43 -4.60 -11.19
CA THR A 464 -24.11 -3.18 -11.28
C THR A 464 -23.71 -2.66 -9.90
N SER A 465 -23.00 -1.53 -9.89
CA SER A 465 -22.73 -0.77 -8.67
C SER A 465 -22.63 0.70 -8.98
N THR A 466 -23.23 1.52 -8.11
CA THR A 466 -23.08 2.98 -8.17
C THR A 466 -21.74 3.48 -7.60
N ASP A 467 -20.87 2.55 -7.21
CA ASP A 467 -19.56 2.81 -6.59
C ASP A 467 -18.41 2.08 -7.32
N LEU A 468 -18.59 1.75 -8.60
CA LEU A 468 -17.64 0.92 -9.37
C LEU A 468 -16.19 1.42 -9.31
N LYS A 469 -15.98 2.73 -9.24
CA LYS A 469 -14.64 3.36 -9.13
C LYS A 469 -13.85 2.95 -7.87
N ASN A 470 -14.54 2.54 -6.81
CA ASN A 470 -13.95 2.15 -5.53
C ASN A 470 -13.91 0.62 -5.35
N VAL A 471 -14.50 -0.12 -6.30
CA VAL A 471 -14.47 -1.59 -6.30
C VAL A 471 -13.14 -2.06 -6.85
N ARG A 472 -12.42 -2.83 -6.04
CA ARG A 472 -11.17 -3.47 -6.39
C ARG A 472 -11.36 -4.91 -6.86
N GLU A 473 -12.26 -5.65 -6.23
CA GLU A 473 -12.59 -7.02 -6.59
C GLU A 473 -14.07 -7.29 -6.34
N TRP A 474 -14.62 -8.26 -7.07
CA TRP A 474 -15.90 -8.87 -6.79
C TRP A 474 -15.71 -10.25 -6.16
N LEU A 475 -16.52 -10.56 -5.15
CA LEU A 475 -16.63 -11.90 -4.59
C LEU A 475 -17.95 -12.50 -5.06
N LEU A 476 -17.90 -13.36 -6.08
CA LEU A 476 -19.07 -14.06 -6.58
C LEU A 476 -19.19 -15.42 -5.88
N TYR A 477 -20.20 -15.54 -5.03
CA TYR A 477 -20.52 -16.77 -4.32
C TYR A 477 -21.59 -17.55 -5.10
N THR A 478 -21.36 -18.84 -5.30
CA THR A 478 -22.35 -19.74 -5.91
C THR A 478 -22.54 -20.98 -5.05
N LYS A 479 -23.80 -21.36 -4.82
CA LYS A 479 -24.17 -22.54 -4.04
C LYS A 479 -24.71 -23.63 -4.96
N TYR A 480 -23.99 -24.73 -5.12
CA TYR A 480 -24.46 -25.92 -5.85
C TYR A 480 -24.81 -27.05 -4.87
N GLY A 481 -26.11 -27.40 -4.78
CA GLY A 481 -26.61 -28.22 -3.68
C GLY A 481 -26.38 -27.54 -2.33
N GLU A 482 -25.60 -28.18 -1.44
CA GLU A 482 -25.18 -27.59 -0.15
C GLU A 482 -23.80 -26.93 -0.19
N ASN A 483 -23.08 -27.02 -1.30
CA ASN A 483 -21.68 -26.58 -1.37
C ASN A 483 -21.58 -25.15 -1.90
N TRP A 484 -20.96 -24.27 -1.11
CA TRP A 484 -20.56 -22.94 -1.57
C TRP A 484 -19.21 -22.98 -2.28
N THR A 485 -19.08 -22.14 -3.32
CA THR A 485 -17.80 -21.77 -3.93
C THR A 485 -17.76 -20.25 -4.10
N VAL A 486 -16.56 -19.68 -4.09
CA VAL A 486 -16.33 -18.25 -4.28
C VAL A 486 -15.33 -18.02 -5.41
N GLU A 487 -15.64 -17.11 -6.32
CA GLU A 487 -14.71 -16.60 -7.33
C GLU A 487 -14.33 -15.16 -7.00
N ILE A 488 -13.02 -14.87 -6.98
CA ILE A 488 -12.49 -13.49 -6.92
C ILE A 488 -12.30 -13.00 -8.35
N LEU A 489 -13.04 -11.94 -8.71
CA LEU A 489 -13.11 -11.38 -10.05
C LEU A 489 -12.65 -9.92 -10.07
N THR A 490 -12.09 -9.47 -11.18
CA THR A 490 -11.66 -8.09 -11.38
C THR A 490 -12.84 -7.14 -11.65
N PRO A 491 -12.71 -5.83 -11.42
CA PRO A 491 -13.83 -4.88 -11.48
C PRO A 491 -14.52 -4.78 -12.84
N ASP A 492 -13.79 -5.05 -13.93
CA ASP A 492 -14.28 -5.03 -15.31
C ASP A 492 -15.25 -6.19 -15.63
N VAL A 493 -15.24 -7.25 -14.82
CA VAL A 493 -16.20 -8.35 -14.93
C VAL A 493 -17.51 -7.92 -14.26
N LEU A 494 -18.55 -7.73 -15.06
CA LEU A 494 -19.90 -7.31 -14.61
C LEU A 494 -20.99 -8.37 -14.85
N PHE A 495 -20.59 -9.55 -15.33
CA PHE A 495 -21.49 -10.66 -15.53
C PHE A 495 -20.76 -12.00 -15.54
N LYS A 496 -21.49 -13.08 -15.27
CA LYS A 496 -21.02 -14.46 -15.37
C LYS A 496 -22.13 -15.36 -15.89
N ASN A 497 -21.80 -16.24 -16.83
CA ASN A 497 -22.65 -17.37 -17.19
C ASN A 497 -22.32 -18.53 -16.25
N LEU A 498 -23.33 -19.00 -15.53
CA LEU A 498 -23.26 -20.13 -14.61
C LEU A 498 -24.00 -21.34 -15.20
N GLU A 499 -23.47 -22.52 -14.98
CA GLU A 499 -24.16 -23.76 -15.32
C GLU A 499 -25.33 -23.97 -14.36
N GLN A 500 -26.49 -24.43 -14.84
CA GLN A 500 -27.59 -24.78 -13.93
C GLN A 500 -27.25 -25.99 -13.05
N ASN A 501 -26.38 -26.88 -13.54
CA ASN A 501 -25.96 -28.08 -12.86
C ASN A 501 -24.45 -28.26 -13.00
N LYS A 502 -23.76 -28.45 -11.88
CA LYS A 502 -22.33 -28.74 -11.84
C LYS A 502 -22.11 -30.03 -11.06
N LEU A 503 -21.47 -31.02 -11.69
CA LEU A 503 -21.21 -32.35 -11.09
C LEU A 503 -22.46 -32.99 -10.46
N GLY A 504 -23.61 -32.89 -11.15
CA GLY A 504 -24.89 -33.44 -10.68
C GLY A 504 -25.60 -32.65 -9.57
N LYS A 505 -25.07 -31.50 -9.15
CA LYS A 505 -25.70 -30.61 -8.17
C LYS A 505 -26.27 -29.38 -8.87
N LYS A 506 -27.51 -29.00 -8.56
CA LYS A 506 -28.18 -27.79 -9.06
C LYS A 506 -27.63 -26.53 -8.42
N LEU A 507 -27.57 -25.43 -9.18
CA LEU A 507 -27.33 -24.09 -8.62
C LEU A 507 -28.57 -23.67 -7.83
N ASN A 508 -28.39 -23.36 -6.55
CA ASN A 508 -29.46 -23.05 -5.60
C ASN A 508 -29.44 -21.58 -5.16
N ALA A 509 -28.28 -20.94 -5.12
CA ALA A 509 -28.15 -19.55 -4.69
C ALA A 509 -26.92 -18.88 -5.31
N VAL A 510 -27.03 -17.57 -5.47
CA VAL A 510 -25.94 -16.68 -5.88
C VAL A 510 -25.88 -15.51 -4.90
N ALA A 511 -24.68 -15.10 -4.51
CA ALA A 511 -24.47 -13.86 -3.79
C ALA A 511 -23.24 -13.11 -4.31
N LEU A 512 -23.23 -11.79 -4.18
CA LEU A 512 -22.15 -10.94 -4.67
C LEU A 512 -21.78 -9.89 -3.62
N LYS A 513 -20.47 -9.73 -3.37
CA LYS A 513 -19.89 -8.60 -2.62
C LYS A 513 -18.88 -7.85 -3.47
N SER A 514 -18.66 -6.58 -3.13
CA SER A 514 -17.46 -5.84 -3.56
C SER A 514 -16.41 -5.80 -2.46
N VAL A 515 -15.15 -5.72 -2.86
CA VAL A 515 -13.97 -5.48 -2.01
C VAL A 515 -13.32 -4.18 -2.47
N GLY A 516 -12.90 -3.33 -1.54
CA GLY A 516 -12.27 -2.04 -1.81
C GLY A 516 -10.75 -2.10 -1.70
N LYS A 517 -10.08 -0.98 -1.98
CA LYS A 517 -8.60 -0.86 -1.94
C LYS A 517 -7.95 -1.20 -0.61
N LEU A 518 -8.67 -1.04 0.49
CA LEU A 518 -8.20 -1.37 1.84
C LEU A 518 -8.62 -2.77 2.30
N GLY A 519 -9.17 -3.59 1.39
CA GLY A 519 -9.65 -4.93 1.67
C GLY A 519 -11.00 -4.98 2.37
N ASN A 520 -11.64 -3.85 2.67
CA ASN A 520 -12.97 -3.76 3.25
C ASN A 520 -14.03 -4.30 2.27
N GLU A 521 -15.05 -4.98 2.79
CA GLU A 521 -16.12 -5.60 1.99
C GLU A 521 -17.42 -4.78 2.10
N SER A 522 -18.21 -4.76 1.02
CA SER A 522 -19.60 -4.26 1.07
C SER A 522 -20.55 -5.27 1.73
N GLU A 523 -21.77 -4.83 2.03
CA GLU A 523 -22.90 -5.76 2.13
C GLU A 523 -23.05 -6.57 0.84
N TYR A 524 -23.63 -7.76 0.93
CA TYR A 524 -23.89 -8.61 -0.24
C TYR A 524 -25.30 -8.39 -0.78
N ASP A 525 -25.45 -8.63 -2.09
CA ASP A 525 -26.74 -8.87 -2.72
C ASP A 525 -26.84 -10.34 -3.13
N SER A 526 -28.03 -10.93 -3.08
CA SER A 526 -28.20 -12.36 -3.30
C SER A 526 -29.57 -12.73 -3.85
N ASP A 527 -29.64 -13.89 -4.50
CA ASP A 527 -30.88 -14.46 -5.02
C ASP A 527 -30.86 -15.99 -4.90
N ILE A 528 -32.04 -16.57 -4.70
CA ILE A 528 -32.27 -18.02 -4.59
C ILE A 528 -32.80 -18.51 -5.94
N ILE A 529 -32.03 -19.38 -6.58
CA ILE A 529 -32.41 -20.00 -7.84
C ILE A 529 -33.40 -21.13 -7.55
N LYS A 530 -34.65 -20.95 -7.99
CA LYS A 530 -35.73 -21.94 -7.84
C LYS A 530 -35.81 -22.91 -9.01
#